data_AF-A0A2K3JL14-F1
#
_entry.id   AF-A0A2K3JL14-F1
#
_cell.length_a   1.000
_cell.length_b   1.000
_cell.length_c   1.000
_cell.angle_alpha   90.00
_cell.angle_beta   90.00
_cell.angle_gamma   90.00
#
_symmetry.space_group_name_H-M   'P 1'
#
loop_
_entity.id
_entity.type
_entity.pdbx_description
1 polymer ?
#
loop_
_entity_poly.entity_id
_entity_poly.type
_entity_poly.pdbx_seq_one_letter_code
_entity_poly.pdbx_strand_id
1 'polypeptide(L)'
;MLEVLDQEAAALYSFRSQAQRLEALQEFKSGKVPILLATDVAGRGLDIPTVDLVINYDVPRFPRDYIHRVGRTARAGRGGLALSLVTQ
;
A
#
# COMPACT_ATOMS: atom_id res chain seq x y z
N MET A 1 11.67 -11.21 0.68
CA MET A 1 10.66 -12.30 0.73
C MET A 1 9.84 -12.33 -0.54
N LEU A 2 9.18 -11.24 -0.95
CA LEU A 2 8.45 -11.19 -2.23
C LEU A 2 9.35 -11.53 -3.44
N GLU A 3 10.57 -11.02 -3.47
CA GLU A 3 11.57 -11.38 -4.50
C GLU A 3 11.88 -12.89 -4.56
N VAL A 4 11.90 -13.57 -3.40
CA VAL A 4 12.12 -15.04 -3.35
C VAL A 4 10.92 -15.80 -3.90
N LEU A 5 9.73 -15.19 -3.85
CA LEU A 5 8.50 -15.71 -4.43
C LEU A 5 8.28 -15.23 -5.88
N ASP A 6 9.29 -14.62 -6.50
CA ASP A 6 9.23 -14.06 -7.84
C ASP A 6 8.10 -13.03 -8.01
N GLN A 7 7.88 -12.22 -6.97
CA GLN A 7 6.89 -11.14 -6.95
C GLN A 7 7.57 -9.77 -6.94
N GLU A 8 7.31 -8.97 -7.98
CA GLU A 8 7.77 -7.59 -8.04
C GLU A 8 6.96 -6.70 -7.10
N ALA A 9 7.66 -5.83 -6.35
CA ALA A 9 7.03 -4.89 -5.43
C ALA A 9 7.78 -3.55 -5.39
N ALA A 10 7.00 -2.46 -5.42
CA ALA A 10 7.48 -1.11 -5.18
C ALA A 10 7.37 -0.81 -3.68
N ALA A 11 8.23 0.06 -3.15
CA ALA A 11 8.28 0.34 -1.72
C ALA A 11 8.25 1.83 -1.38
N LEU A 12 7.38 2.20 -0.45
CA LEU A 12 7.22 3.55 0.10
C LEU A 12 7.49 3.56 1.61
N TYR A 13 8.61 4.16 2.01
CA TYR A 13 9.01 4.31 3.41
C TYR A 13 9.92 5.54 3.60
N SER A 14 10.08 5.99 4.84
CA SER A 14 10.74 7.27 5.18
C SER A 14 12.19 7.40 4.71
N PHE A 15 12.91 6.28 4.57
CA PHE A 15 14.32 6.30 4.19
C PHE A 15 14.53 6.45 2.66
N ARG A 16 13.45 6.48 1.86
CA ARG A 16 13.51 6.78 0.42
C ARG A 16 13.41 8.29 0.20
N SER A 17 14.22 8.81 -0.73
CA SER A 17 14.11 10.20 -1.16
C SER A 17 12.72 10.47 -1.76
N GLN A 18 12.29 11.74 -1.79
CA GLN A 18 10.99 12.08 -2.39
C GLN A 18 10.91 11.64 -3.86
N ALA A 19 12.00 11.80 -4.62
CA ALA A 19 12.07 11.37 -6.01
C ALA A 19 11.89 9.85 -6.15
N GLN A 20 12.58 9.06 -5.32
CA GLN A 20 12.43 7.60 -5.29
C GLN A 20 11.02 7.16 -4.90
N ARG A 21 10.38 7.87 -3.96
CA ARG A 21 8.99 7.59 -3.58
C ARG A 21 8.01 7.88 -4.72
N LEU A 22 8.24 8.96 -5.48
CA LEU A 22 7.42 9.28 -6.64
C LEU A 22 7.61 8.26 -7.76
N GLU A 23 8.85 7.86 -8.05
CA GLU A 23 9.18 6.83 -9.03
C GLU A 23 8.50 5.50 -8.71
N ALA A 24 8.68 4.98 -7.48
CA ALA A 24 8.04 3.76 -7.02
C ALA A 24 6.50 3.82 -7.13
N LEU A 25 5.91 4.97 -6.81
CA LEU A 25 4.47 5.17 -6.97
C LEU A 25 4.04 5.19 -8.44
N GLN A 26 4.86 5.72 -9.35
CA GLN A 26 4.56 5.70 -10.78
C GLN A 26 4.66 4.29 -11.36
N GLU A 27 5.64 3.50 -10.96
CA GLU A 27 5.74 2.09 -11.35
C GLU A 27 4.51 1.29 -10.91
N PHE A 28 4.02 1.55 -9.70
CA PHE A 28 2.78 0.95 -9.21
C PHE A 28 1.54 1.46 -9.98
N LYS A 29 1.41 2.78 -10.16
CA LYS A 29 0.27 3.39 -10.88
C LYS A 29 0.19 2.95 -12.34
N SER A 30 1.32 2.71 -12.99
CA SER A 30 1.38 2.23 -14.38
C SER A 30 1.04 0.75 -14.52
N GLY A 31 0.96 0.00 -13.42
CA GLY A 31 0.77 -1.44 -13.42
C GLY A 31 2.02 -2.24 -13.78
N LYS A 32 3.18 -1.57 -13.96
CA LYS A 32 4.48 -2.23 -14.15
C LYS A 32 4.80 -3.13 -12.96
N VAL A 33 4.50 -2.65 -11.75
CA VAL A 33 4.68 -3.40 -10.51
C VAL A 33 3.32 -3.56 -9.82
N PRO A 34 2.85 -4.79 -9.55
CA PRO A 34 1.49 -5.03 -9.04
C PRO A 34 1.34 -4.87 -7.53
N ILE A 35 2.45 -4.78 -6.78
CA ILE A 35 2.45 -4.73 -5.31
C ILE A 35 3.11 -3.43 -4.84
N LEU A 36 2.45 -2.73 -3.91
CA LEU A 36 3.01 -1.56 -3.22
C LEU A 36 3.14 -1.85 -1.73
N LEU A 37 4.38 -1.96 -1.25
CA LEU A 37 4.69 -2.04 0.17
C LEU A 37 4.81 -0.63 0.75
N ALA A 38 4.07 -0.34 1.82
CA ALA A 38 4.08 1.01 2.40
C ALA A 38 3.99 0.99 3.93
N THR A 39 4.69 1.94 4.56
CA THR A 39 4.45 2.32 5.97
C THR A 39 3.55 3.55 6.05
N ASP A 40 2.93 3.79 7.20
CA ASP A 40 1.97 4.91 7.40
C ASP A 40 2.58 6.29 7.10
N VAL A 41 3.89 6.43 7.29
CA VAL A 41 4.58 7.71 7.06
C VAL A 41 4.70 8.03 5.56
N ALA A 42 4.62 7.02 4.70
CA ALA A 42 4.98 7.15 3.31
C ALA A 42 3.83 7.63 2.42
N GLY A 43 2.57 7.45 2.86
CA GLY A 43 1.39 7.88 2.09
C GLY A 43 1.00 9.35 2.28
N ARG A 44 1.61 10.08 3.23
CA ARG A 44 1.26 11.49 3.47
C ARG A 44 1.71 12.37 2.32
N GLY A 45 0.77 13.06 1.68
CA GLY A 45 1.03 13.90 0.52
C GLY A 45 1.25 13.13 -0.79
N LEU A 46 1.08 11.80 -0.78
CA LEU A 46 1.11 10.98 -1.99
C LEU A 46 -0.31 10.51 -2.33
N ASP A 47 -0.70 10.71 -3.58
CA ASP A 47 -1.96 10.21 -4.11
C ASP A 47 -1.82 8.74 -4.49
N ILE A 48 -2.13 7.83 -3.57
CA ILE A 48 -2.16 6.39 -3.82
C ILE A 48 -3.50 6.05 -4.50
N PRO A 49 -3.48 5.37 -5.67
CA PRO A 49 -4.69 5.06 -6.43
C PRO A 49 -5.62 4.11 -5.66
N THR A 50 -6.84 3.92 -6.18
CA THR A 50 -7.72 2.85 -5.69
C THR A 50 -7.13 1.50 -6.04
N VAL A 51 -7.13 0.56 -5.11
CA VAL A 51 -6.59 -0.81 -5.28
C VAL A 51 -7.67 -1.86 -5.06
N ASP A 52 -7.50 -3.04 -5.64
CA ASP A 52 -8.46 -4.15 -5.49
C ASP A 52 -8.34 -4.84 -4.12
N LEU A 53 -7.14 -4.83 -3.53
CA LEU A 53 -6.82 -5.48 -2.26
C LEU A 53 -5.93 -4.60 -1.39
N VAL A 54 -6.29 -4.49 -0.11
CA VAL A 54 -5.43 -3.94 0.95
C VAL A 54 -5.07 -5.05 1.92
N ILE A 55 -3.77 -5.23 2.17
CA ILE A 55 -3.27 -6.16 3.19
C ILE A 55 -2.62 -5.35 4.31
N ASN A 56 -3.19 -5.40 5.51
CA ASN A 56 -2.51 -4.96 6.72
C ASN A 56 -1.62 -6.10 7.22
N TYR A 57 -0.34 -6.06 6.84
CA TYR A 57 0.65 -7.00 7.38
C TYR A 57 0.77 -6.84 8.90
N ASP A 58 0.91 -5.59 9.35
CA ASP A 58 0.77 -5.21 10.75
C ASP A 58 -0.53 -4.41 10.95
N VAL A 59 -1.34 -4.81 11.92
CA VAL A 59 -2.53 -4.07 12.33
C VAL A 59 -2.11 -2.69 12.84
N PRO A 60 -2.69 -1.59 12.31
CA PRO A 60 -2.33 -0.26 12.78
C PRO A 60 -2.76 -0.06 14.23
N ARG A 61 -1.96 0.72 14.98
CA ARG A 61 -2.23 1.00 16.39
C ARG A 61 -3.52 1.79 16.62
N PHE A 62 -3.91 2.63 15.65
CA PHE A 62 -5.08 3.50 15.77
C PHE A 62 -6.17 3.10 14.77
N PRO A 63 -7.45 3.03 15.19
CA PRO A 63 -8.56 2.69 14.30
C PRO A 63 -8.71 3.63 13.09
N ARG A 64 -8.32 4.91 13.25
CA ARG A 64 -8.33 5.89 12.16
C ARG A 64 -7.43 5.45 11.01
N ASP A 65 -6.24 4.96 11.31
CA ASP A 65 -5.27 4.55 10.31
C ASP A 65 -5.76 3.30 9.59
N TYR A 66 -6.41 2.37 10.30
CA TYR A 66 -7.12 1.25 9.68
C TYR A 66 -8.12 1.72 8.62
N ILE A 67 -9.01 2.64 8.98
CA ILE A 67 -10.03 3.20 8.07
C ILE A 67 -9.36 3.86 6.85
N HIS A 68 -8.30 4.63 7.06
CA HIS A 68 -7.57 5.27 5.96
C HIS A 68 -6.89 4.27 5.01
N ARG A 69 -6.34 3.18 5.55
CA ARG A 69 -5.69 2.11 4.78
C ARG A 69 -6.73 1.33 3.98
N VAL A 70 -7.75 0.76 4.62
CA VAL A 70 -8.77 -0.05 3.91
C VAL A 70 -9.61 0.81 2.99
N GLY A 71 -9.75 2.11 3.27
CA GLY A 71 -10.37 3.06 2.37
C GLY A 71 -9.60 3.28 1.06
N ARG A 72 -8.47 2.61 0.81
CA ARG A 72 -7.81 2.56 -0.51
C ARG A 72 -8.47 1.55 -1.46
N THR A 73 -9.29 0.63 -0.96
CA THR A 73 -10.10 -0.27 -1.77
C THR A 73 -11.59 0.10 -1.72
N ALA A 74 -12.43 -0.64 -2.45
CA ALA A 74 -13.89 -0.58 -2.43
C ALA A 74 -14.48 0.84 -2.55
N ARG A 75 -13.95 1.66 -3.47
CA ARG A 75 -14.43 3.04 -3.71
C ARG A 75 -15.48 3.12 -4.81
N ALA A 76 -16.39 4.08 -4.68
CA ALA A 76 -17.38 4.46 -5.69
C ALA A 76 -18.28 3.29 -6.15
N GLY A 77 -18.75 2.48 -5.20
CA GLY A 77 -19.64 1.35 -5.47
C GLY A 77 -18.96 0.11 -6.05
N ARG A 78 -17.64 0.15 -6.28
CA ARG A 78 -16.86 -1.04 -6.65
C ARG A 78 -16.60 -1.90 -5.43
N GLY A 79 -16.58 -3.22 -5.62
CA GLY A 79 -16.11 -4.17 -4.62
C GLY A 79 -14.62 -3.99 -4.32
N GLY A 80 -14.15 -4.64 -3.27
CA GLY A 80 -12.76 -4.60 -2.84
C GLY A 80 -12.55 -5.45 -1.61
N LEU A 81 -11.31 -5.88 -1.36
CA LEU A 81 -10.97 -6.73 -0.23
C LEU A 81 -9.97 -6.05 0.69
N ALA A 82 -10.19 -6.21 2.00
CA ALA A 82 -9.24 -5.83 3.02
C ALA A 82 -8.96 -7.02 3.93
N LEU A 83 -7.69 -7.38 4.08
CA LEU A 83 -7.23 -8.47 4.94
C LEU A 83 -6.27 -7.91 5.99
N SER A 84 -6.39 -8.37 7.23
CA SER A 84 -5.49 -7.99 8.32
C SER A 84 -4.93 -9.23 8.99
N LEU A 85 -3.61 -9.28 9.12
CA LEU A 85 -2.93 -10.35 9.86
C LEU A 85 -2.92 -9.96 11.34
N VAL A 86 -3.54 -10.78 12.18
CA VAL A 86 -3.56 -10.58 13.64
C VAL A 86 -2.66 -11.62 14.26
N THR A 87 -1.63 -11.16 14.97
CA THR A 87 -0.66 -12.02 15.67
C THR A 87 -0.89 -11.96 17.18
N GLN A 88 -0.41 -12.98 17.89
CA GLN A 88 -0.45 -13.05 19.37
C GLN A 88 0.61 -12.16 20.01
#